data_AF-A0A529QFZ6-F1
#
_entry.id   AF-A0A529QFZ6-F1
#
_cell.length_a   1.000
_cell.length_b   1.000
_cell.length_c   1.000
_cell.angle_alpha   90.00
_cell.angle_beta   90.00
_cell.angle_gamma   90.00
#
_symmetry.space_group_name_H-M   'P 1'
#
loop_
_entity.id
_entity.type
_entity.pdbx_description
1 polymer ?
#
loop_
_entity_poly.entity_id
_entity_poly.type
_entity_poly.pdbx_seq_one_letter_code
_entity_poly.pdbx_strand_id
1 'polypeptide(L)' 'MPLRSAGLLIYRHIGGVFEFLLVHPGGPFWARKDEGAWSIPKGLIGDNED' A
#
# COMPACT_ATOMS: atom_id res chain seq x y z
N MET A 1 -19.19 12.71 -5.04
CA MET A 1 -18.75 12.04 -3.80
C MET A 1 -17.28 11.66 -3.97
N PRO A 2 -16.41 11.74 -2.95
CA PRO A 2 -15.02 11.34 -3.08
C PRO A 2 -14.91 9.82 -3.30
N LEU A 3 -13.93 9.39 -4.09
CA LEU A 3 -13.56 7.97 -4.19
C LEU A 3 -13.05 7.48 -2.83
N ARG A 4 -13.56 6.34 -2.36
CA ARG A 4 -13.11 5.69 -1.13
C ARG A 4 -12.06 4.63 -1.43
N SER A 5 -11.07 4.51 -0.55
CA SER A 5 -10.03 3.48 -0.63
C SER A 5 -9.84 2.84 0.74
N ALA A 6 -9.49 1.56 0.74
CA ALA A 6 -9.11 0.81 1.92
C ALA A 6 -7.72 0.19 1.74
N GLY A 7 -7.05 -0.12 2.85
CA GLY A 7 -5.72 -0.73 2.84
C GLY A 7 -5.42 -1.48 4.12
N LEU A 8 -4.41 -2.34 4.07
CA LEU A 8 -3.99 -3.16 5.20
C LEU A 8 -2.55 -2.80 5.59
N LEU A 9 -2.34 -2.49 6.87
CA LEU A 9 -0.99 -2.41 7.43
C LEU A 9 -0.53 -3.83 7.76
N ILE A 10 0.02 -4.50 6.76
CA ILE A 10 0.54 -5.87 6.93
C ILE A 10 1.86 -5.79 7.68
N TYR A 11 1.97 -6.57 8.74
CA TYR A 11 3.19 -6.66 9.54
C TYR A 11 3.55 -8.12 9.85
N ARG A 12 4.83 -8.34 10.18
CA ARG A 12 5.29 -9.53 10.89
C ARG A 12 6.14 -9.11 12.08
N HIS A 13 6.14 -9.94 13.11
CA HIS A 13 6.97 -9.74 14.29
C HIS A 13 8.02 -10.85 14.35
N ILE A 14 9.29 -10.49 14.21
CA ILE A 14 10.40 -11.43 14.16
C ILE A 14 11.60 -10.84 14.92
N GLY A 15 12.23 -11.66 15.77
CA GLY A 15 13.40 -11.21 16.55
C GLY A 15 13.13 -10.02 17.49
N GLY A 16 11.88 -9.83 17.94
CA GLY A 16 11.50 -8.68 18.78
C GLY A 16 11.27 -7.37 18.02
N VAL A 17 11.24 -7.42 16.68
CA VAL A 17 11.09 -6.25 15.82
C VAL A 17 9.87 -6.40 14.91
N PHE A 18 9.12 -5.32 14.74
CA PHE A 18 8.05 -5.25 13.74
C PHE A 18 8.61 -4.89 12.37
N GLU A 19 8.25 -5.68 11.37
CA GLU A 19 8.52 -5.39 9.98
C GLU A 19 7.20 -5.17 9.26
N PHE A 20 7.15 -4.17 8.38
CA PHE A 20 5.95 -3.79 7.64
C PHE A 20 6.14 -4.01 6.15
N LEU A 21 5.12 -4.53 5.48
CA LEU A 21 5.14 -4.68 4.03
C LEU A 21 4.82 -3.34 3.37
N LEU A 22 5.79 -2.81 2.63
CA LEU A 22 5.62 -1.66 1.75
C LEU A 22 5.64 -2.11 0.29
N VAL A 23 4.78 -1.50 -0.51
CA VAL A 23 4.63 -1.74 -1.94
C VAL A 23 5.12 -0.51 -2.69
N HIS A 24 5.96 -0.75 -3.70
CA HIS A 24 6.30 0.23 -4.72
C HIS A 24 5.27 0.15 -5.85
N PRO A 25 4.54 1.23 -6.17
CA PRO A 25 3.56 1.23 -7.24
C PRO A 25 4.22 0.88 -8.58
N GLY A 26 3.62 -0.06 -9.31
CA GLY A 26 4.08 -0.40 -10.65
C GLY A 26 3.69 0.63 -11.71
N GLY A 27 4.13 0.38 -12.94
CA GLY A 27 3.74 1.14 -14.13
C GLY A 27 4.74 2.24 -14.54
N PRO A 28 4.65 2.74 -15.79
CA PRO A 28 5.68 3.59 -16.39
C PRO A 28 5.94 4.88 -15.62
N PHE A 29 4.92 5.42 -14.96
CA PHE A 29 5.04 6.66 -14.17
C PHE A 29 5.92 6.47 -12.92
N TRP A 30 5.85 5.31 -12.28
CA TRP A 30 6.50 5.03 -11.00
C TRP A 30 7.85 4.33 -11.14
N ALA A 31 8.17 3.78 -12.31
CA ALA A 31 9.34 2.93 -12.57
C ALA A 31 10.72 3.49 -12.14
N ARG A 32 10.86 4.81 -11.95
CA ARG A 32 12.10 5.48 -11.50
C ARG A 32 11.90 6.37 -10.27
N LYS A 33 10.80 6.20 -9.55
CA LYS A 33 10.47 6.97 -8.37
C LYS A 33 10.57 6.04 -7.18
N ASP A 34 11.73 5.96 -6.56
CA ASP A 34 11.92 5.13 -5.36
C ASP A 34 11.71 5.94 -4.08
N GLU A 35 12.27 7.14 -4.03
CA GLU A 35 12.11 8.01 -2.86
C GLU A 35 10.68 8.54 -2.75
N GLY A 36 10.06 8.36 -1.58
CA GLY A 36 8.71 8.83 -1.28
C GLY A 36 7.57 8.12 -2.01
N ALA A 37 7.86 7.08 -2.80
CA ALA A 37 6.87 6.35 -3.59
C ALA A 37 6.48 4.99 -2.99
N TRP A 38 6.73 4.76 -1.70
CA TRP A 38 6.36 3.51 -1.02
C TRP A 38 5.08 3.71 -0.22
N SER A 39 4.18 2.72 -0.24
CA SER A 39 2.93 2.77 0.50
C SER A 39 2.49 1.39 1.00
N ILE A 40 1.52 1.34 1.90
CA ILE A 40 0.87 0.07 2.27
C ILE A 40 0.08 -0.51 1.07
N PRO A 41 -0.14 -1.83 1.02
CA PRO A 41 -1.13 -2.41 0.12
C PRO A 41 -2.49 -1.77 0.33
N LYS A 42 -3.04 -1.18 -0.74
CA LYS A 42 -4.34 -0.47 -0.72
C LYS A 42 -4.99 -0.47 -2.09
N GLY A 43 -6.30 -0.31 -2.13
CA GLY A 43 -7.10 -0.27 -3.34
C GLY A 43 -8.33 0.63 -3.21
N LEU A 44 -8.97 0.92 -4.34
CA LEU A 44 -10.29 1.54 -4.35
C LEU A 44 -11.31 0.56 -3.80
N ILE A 45 -12.32 1.08 -3.10
CA ILE A 45 -13.50 0.31 -2.71
C ILE A 45 -14.43 0.26 -3.92
N GLY A 46 -14.78 -0.94 -4.37
CA GLY A 46 -15.73 -1.16 -5.46
C GLY A 46 -17.18 -0.81 -5.07
N ASP A 47 -18.07 -0.76 -6.05
CA ASP A 47 -19.46 -0.28 -5.86
C ASP A 47 -20.26 -1.07 -4.80
N ASN A 48 -19.87 -2.30 -4.50
CA ASN A 48 -20.52 -3.19 -3.53
C ASN A 48 -19.55 -3.68 -2.43
N GLU A 49 -18.48 -2.95 -2.18
CA GLU A 49 -17.49 -3.23 -1.13
C GLU A 49 -17.53 -2.14 -0.03
N ASP A 50 -17.04 -2.46 1.18
CA ASP A 50 -17.05 -1.54 2.34
C ASP A 50 -15.65 -1.14 2.84
#